data_AF-A0A5A7SCY6-F1
#
_entry.id   AF-A0A5A7SCY6-F1
#
_cell.length_a   1.000
_cell.length_b   1.000
_cell.length_c   1.000
_cell.angle_alpha   90.00
_cell.angle_beta   90.00
_cell.angle_gamma   90.00
#
_symmetry.space_group_name_H-M   'P 1'
#
loop_
_entity.id
_entity.type
_entity.pdbx_description
1 polymer ?
#
loop_
_entity_poly.entity_id
_entity_poly.type
_entity_poly.pdbx_seq_one_letter_code
_entity_poly.pdbx_strand_id
1 'polypeptide(L)'
;MPYAVVRPDGMDDEERWYDGIGSLLWVIAGLVAGAVLGGWVFVWGVAALHDLLHVPELSPVPIEDRAPGVAGPTFAYWLAWAIPPLVVYPIGAYLAWSWRPGRWPVIATLTGFTSAALMIVPIWISMEVGGFAPT
;
A
#
# COMPACT_ATOMS: atom_id res chain seq x y z
N MET A 1 53.34 6.63 -9.67
CA MET A 1 52.19 6.16 -10.46
C MET A 1 51.26 5.45 -9.51
N PRO A 2 50.02 5.92 -9.29
CA PRO A 2 49.07 5.21 -8.45
C PRO A 2 48.64 3.91 -9.15
N TYR A 3 48.73 2.80 -8.44
CA TYR A 3 48.33 1.49 -8.94
C TYR A 3 46.81 1.42 -8.95
N ALA A 4 46.19 1.28 -10.11
CA ALA A 4 44.78 0.96 -10.21
C ALA A 4 44.56 -0.42 -9.58
N VAL A 5 43.84 -0.48 -8.47
CA VAL A 5 43.47 -1.74 -7.81
C VAL A 5 42.36 -2.37 -8.65
N VAL A 6 42.74 -3.15 -9.65
CA VAL A 6 41.80 -3.95 -10.45
C VAL A 6 41.21 -5.02 -9.53
N ARG A 7 39.94 -4.87 -9.19
CA ARG A 7 39.20 -5.81 -8.34
C ARG A 7 38.76 -7.05 -9.14
N PRO A 8 38.50 -8.18 -8.47
CA PRO A 8 38.17 -9.45 -9.12
C PRO A 8 36.86 -9.45 -9.94
N ASP A 9 36.01 -8.43 -9.78
CA ASP A 9 34.79 -8.23 -10.58
C ASP A 9 35.06 -7.52 -11.91
N GLY A 10 36.27 -6.97 -12.13
CA GLY A 10 36.66 -6.29 -13.37
C GLY A 10 35.97 -4.95 -13.61
N MET A 11 35.13 -4.51 -12.67
CA MET A 11 34.32 -3.31 -12.74
C MET A 11 35.10 -2.13 -12.18
N ASP A 12 35.14 -1.02 -12.92
CA ASP A 12 35.72 0.21 -12.39
C ASP A 12 34.82 0.84 -11.31
N ASP A 13 35.37 1.75 -10.51
CA ASP A 13 34.61 2.37 -9.42
C ASP A 13 33.46 3.27 -9.94
N GLU A 14 33.54 3.71 -11.20
CA GLU A 14 32.56 4.58 -11.85
C GLU A 14 31.32 3.79 -12.29
N GLU A 15 31.49 2.63 -12.92
CA GLU A 15 30.42 1.70 -13.30
C GLU A 15 29.67 1.19 -12.06
N ARG A 16 30.38 0.87 -10.97
CA ARG A 16 29.75 0.51 -9.68
C ARG A 16 28.91 1.66 -9.12
N TRP A 17 29.38 2.89 -9.25
CA TRP A 17 28.64 4.08 -8.79
C TRP A 17 27.34 4.25 -9.59
N TYR A 18 27.39 4.11 -10.92
CA TYR A 18 26.20 4.17 -11.76
C TYR A 18 25.20 3.05 -11.47
N ASP A 19 25.67 1.82 -11.25
CA ASP A 19 24.82 0.71 -10.83
C ASP A 19 24.16 0.95 -9.48
N GLY A 20 24.91 1.53 -8.53
CA GLY A 20 24.41 1.92 -7.22
C GLY A 20 23.28 2.96 -7.32
N ILE A 21 23.49 4.01 -8.12
CA ILE A 21 22.46 5.03 -8.37
C ILE A 21 21.25 4.42 -9.08
N GLY A 22 21.47 3.62 -10.11
CA GLY A 22 20.39 2.96 -10.85
C GLY A 22 19.51 2.11 -9.92
N SER A 23 20.14 1.29 -9.08
CA SER A 23 19.45 0.47 -8.07
C SER A 23 18.63 1.32 -7.10
N LEU A 24 19.21 2.43 -6.60
CA LEU A 24 18.50 3.34 -5.70
C LEU A 24 17.27 3.97 -6.38
N LEU A 25 17.42 4.44 -7.63
CA LEU A 25 16.31 5.02 -8.39
C LEU A 25 15.18 4.00 -8.60
N TRP A 26 15.51 2.74 -8.85
CA TRP A 26 14.53 1.66 -8.95
C TRP A 26 13.77 1.41 -7.63
N VAL A 27 14.46 1.49 -6.49
CA VAL A 27 13.84 1.38 -5.16
C VAL A 27 12.90 2.56 -4.92
N ILE A 28 13.32 3.79 -5.21
CA ILE A 28 12.49 4.99 -5.07
C ILE A 28 11.26 4.90 -5.99
N ALA A 29 11.45 4.50 -7.24
CA ALA A 29 10.36 4.31 -8.18
C ALA A 29 9.35 3.28 -7.69
N GLY A 30 9.84 2.16 -7.13
CA GLY A 30 9.00 1.15 -6.48
C GLY A 30 8.18 1.76 -5.34
N LEU A 31 8.82 2.48 -4.41
CA LEU A 31 8.14 3.14 -3.29
C LEU A 31 7.02 4.08 -3.74
N VAL A 32 7.30 4.94 -4.72
CA VAL A 32 6.31 5.89 -5.28
C VAL A 32 5.17 5.14 -5.97
N ALA A 33 5.49 4.14 -6.79
CA ALA A 33 4.48 3.32 -7.47
C ALA A 33 3.57 2.61 -6.47
N GLY A 34 4.15 2.08 -5.39
CA GLY A 34 3.41 1.47 -4.28
C GLY A 34 2.45 2.44 -3.60
N ALA A 35 2.92 3.65 -3.28
CA ALA A 35 2.10 4.68 -2.64
C ALA A 35 0.95 5.14 -3.54
N VAL A 36 1.20 5.34 -4.84
CA VAL A 36 0.17 5.68 -5.83
C VAL A 36 -0.86 4.56 -5.95
N LEU A 37 -0.40 3.30 -6.05
CA LEU A 37 -1.29 2.13 -6.08
C LEU A 37 -2.14 2.05 -4.81
N GLY A 38 -1.54 2.24 -3.64
CA GLY A 38 -2.25 2.25 -2.35
C GLY A 38 -3.31 3.35 -2.33
N GLY A 39 -2.95 4.58 -2.70
CA GLY A 39 -3.89 5.68 -2.82
C GLY A 39 -5.06 5.37 -3.75
N TRP A 40 -4.77 4.86 -4.95
CA TRP A 40 -5.80 4.50 -5.92
C TRP A 40 -6.73 3.39 -5.40
N VAL A 41 -6.17 2.31 -4.85
CA VAL A 41 -6.94 1.15 -4.41
C VAL A 41 -7.81 1.46 -3.19
N PHE A 42 -7.31 2.23 -2.21
CA PHE A 42 -8.10 2.56 -1.03
C PHE A 42 -9.12 3.67 -1.26
N VAL A 43 -8.90 4.58 -2.21
CA VAL A 43 -9.89 5.61 -2.55
C VAL A 43 -10.97 5.07 -3.48
N TRP A 44 -10.58 4.40 -4.58
CA TRP A 44 -11.53 3.96 -5.61
C TRP A 44 -11.87 2.47 -5.52
N GLY A 45 -10.88 1.63 -5.20
CA GLY A 45 -11.08 0.18 -5.12
C GLY A 45 -12.00 -0.23 -3.98
N VAL A 46 -11.87 0.38 -2.80
CA VAL A 46 -12.75 0.12 -1.66
C VAL A 46 -14.18 0.57 -1.96
N ALA A 47 -14.38 1.72 -2.59
CA ALA A 47 -15.70 2.16 -3.03
C ALA A 47 -16.34 1.14 -3.99
N ALA A 48 -15.60 0.69 -5.00
CA ALA A 48 -16.08 -0.34 -5.92
C ALA A 48 -16.39 -1.68 -5.21
N LEU A 49 -15.62 -2.03 -4.18
CA LEU A 49 -15.89 -3.22 -3.37
C LEU A 49 -17.12 -3.06 -2.47
N HIS A 50 -17.36 -1.86 -1.92
CA HIS A 50 -18.59 -1.57 -1.19
C HIS A 50 -19.81 -1.77 -2.08
N ASP A 51 -19.77 -1.25 -3.31
CA ASP A 51 -20.85 -1.42 -4.29
C ASP A 51 -21.04 -2.90 -4.66
N LEU A 52 -19.95 -3.61 -4.96
CA LEU A 52 -19.98 -5.02 -5.34
C LEU A 52 -20.53 -5.92 -4.23
N LEU A 53 -20.14 -5.65 -2.98
CA LEU A 53 -20.55 -6.42 -1.81
C LEU A 53 -21.89 -5.94 -1.22
N HIS A 54 -22.54 -4.95 -1.84
CA HIS A 54 -23.79 -4.33 -1.38
C HIS A 54 -23.68 -3.91 0.09
N VAL A 55 -22.56 -3.30 0.46
CA VAL A 55 -22.32 -2.84 1.83
C VAL A 55 -23.33 -1.75 2.16
N PRO A 56 -24.17 -1.92 3.21
CA PRO A 56 -25.12 -0.90 3.59
C PRO A 56 -24.41 0.39 3.97
N GLU A 57 -24.98 1.53 3.58
CA GLU A 57 -24.50 2.84 4.01
C GLU A 57 -24.49 2.91 5.54
N LEU A 58 -23.35 3.31 6.10
CA LEU A 58 -23.22 3.48 7.55
C LEU A 58 -24.00 4.71 7.99
N SER A 59 -24.72 4.59 9.11
CA SER A 59 -25.39 5.73 9.70
C SER A 59 -24.34 6.79 10.09
N PRO A 60 -24.55 8.08 9.72
CA PRO A 60 -23.65 9.18 10.07
C PRO A 60 -23.69 9.52 11.57
N VAL A 61 -24.62 8.91 12.31
CA VAL A 61 -24.77 9.08 13.76
C VAL A 61 -23.69 8.26 14.47
N PRO A 62 -22.96 8.84 15.44
CA PRO A 62 -22.03 8.12 16.30
C PRO A 62 -22.67 6.87 16.89
N ILE A 63 -21.88 5.79 17.05
CA ILE A 63 -22.39 4.49 17.52
C ILE A 63 -23.14 4.60 18.86
N GLU A 64 -22.72 5.50 19.73
CA GLU A 64 -23.32 5.76 21.05
C GLU A 64 -24.70 6.44 20.99
N ASP A 65 -24.99 7.18 19.92
CA ASP A 65 -26.26 7.90 19.73
C ASP A 65 -27.22 7.20 18.76
N ARG A 66 -26.83 6.03 18.23
CA ARG A 66 -27.64 5.29 17.27
C ARG A 66 -28.91 4.75 17.94
N ALA A 67 -30.04 4.97 17.28
CA ALA A 67 -31.30 4.35 17.69
C ALA A 67 -31.16 2.81 17.76
N PRO A 68 -31.82 2.15 18.73
CA PRO A 68 -31.81 0.70 18.84
C PRO A 68 -32.23 0.05 17.51
N GLY A 69 -31.37 -0.81 16.97
CA GLY A 69 -31.64 -1.53 15.72
C GLY A 69 -30.96 -0.97 14.46
N VAL A 70 -30.24 0.16 14.54
CA VAL A 70 -29.38 0.62 13.44
C VAL A 70 -28.13 -0.27 13.37
N ALA A 71 -27.90 -0.89 12.21
CA ALA A 71 -26.79 -1.82 12.03
C ALA A 71 -25.43 -1.10 12.13
N GLY A 72 -24.48 -1.72 12.85
CA GLY A 72 -23.08 -1.33 12.86
C GLY A 72 -22.34 -1.74 11.58
N PRO A 73 -21.02 -1.50 11.51
CA PRO A 73 -20.18 -2.00 10.42
C PRO A 73 -20.36 -3.51 10.23
N THR A 74 -20.80 -3.90 9.04
CA THR A 74 -21.07 -5.31 8.72
C THR A 74 -19.78 -6.08 8.46
N PHE A 75 -19.85 -7.40 8.40
CA PHE A 75 -18.71 -8.21 7.94
C PHE A 75 -18.27 -7.83 6.52
N ALA A 76 -19.23 -7.54 5.63
CA ALA A 76 -18.95 -7.13 4.25
C ALA A 76 -18.16 -5.81 4.17
N TYR A 77 -18.45 -4.86 5.08
CA TYR A 77 -17.68 -3.63 5.23
C TYR A 77 -16.20 -3.92 5.53
N TRP A 78 -15.93 -4.72 6.57
CA TRP A 78 -14.55 -5.08 6.92
C TRP A 78 -13.85 -5.88 5.82
N LEU A 79 -14.60 -6.72 5.12
CA LEU A 79 -14.09 -7.50 4.01
C LEU A 79 -13.63 -6.62 2.85
N ALA A 80 -14.38 -5.56 2.52
CA ALA A 80 -14.00 -4.61 1.47
C ALA A 80 -12.64 -3.93 1.75
N TRP A 81 -12.37 -3.59 3.01
CA TRP A 81 -11.08 -3.05 3.44
C TRP A 81 -9.95 -4.09 3.45
N ALA A 82 -10.27 -5.35 3.73
CA ALA A 82 -9.30 -6.44 3.82
C ALA A 82 -8.90 -7.02 2.44
N ILE A 83 -9.78 -6.99 1.44
CA ILE A 83 -9.50 -7.54 0.10
C ILE A 83 -8.24 -6.93 -0.54
N PRO A 84 -8.05 -5.60 -0.56
CA PRO A 84 -6.84 -4.98 -1.12
C PRO A 84 -5.52 -5.57 -0.62
N PRO A 85 -5.20 -5.57 0.70
CA PRO A 85 -3.95 -6.15 1.17
C PRO A 85 -3.90 -7.67 0.94
N LEU A 86 -5.03 -8.38 1.01
CA LEU A 86 -5.11 -9.82 0.75
C LEU A 86 -4.80 -10.18 -0.71
N VAL A 87 -4.98 -9.26 -1.66
CA VAL A 87 -4.62 -9.46 -3.07
C VAL A 87 -3.19 -8.98 -3.34
N VAL A 88 -2.84 -7.79 -2.86
CA VAL A 88 -1.56 -7.14 -3.17
C VAL A 88 -0.39 -7.89 -2.53
N TYR A 89 -0.49 -8.32 -1.27
CA TYR A 89 0.63 -8.97 -0.60
C TYR A 89 1.00 -10.33 -1.19
N PRO A 90 0.06 -11.26 -1.49
CA PRO A 90 0.43 -12.52 -2.12
C PRO A 90 1.06 -12.34 -3.50
N ILE A 91 0.54 -11.41 -4.32
CA ILE A 91 1.11 -11.10 -5.63
C ILE A 91 2.53 -10.54 -5.46
N GLY A 92 2.71 -9.56 -4.57
CA GLY A 92 4.02 -8.97 -4.30
C GLY A 92 5.02 -9.97 -3.71
N ALA A 93 4.58 -10.83 -2.79
CA ALA A 93 5.41 -11.90 -2.23
C ALA A 93 5.84 -12.91 -3.31
N TYR A 94 4.92 -13.30 -4.19
CA TYR A 94 5.22 -14.15 -5.33
C TYR A 94 6.23 -13.50 -6.29
N LEU A 95 6.07 -12.21 -6.61
CA LEU A 95 7.00 -11.47 -7.47
C LEU A 95 8.38 -11.32 -6.82
N ALA A 96 8.44 -10.99 -5.53
CA ALA A 96 9.70 -10.87 -4.80
C ALA A 96 10.44 -12.22 -4.72
N TRP A 97 9.71 -13.32 -4.61
CA TRP A 97 10.26 -14.68 -4.59
C TRP A 97 10.75 -15.14 -5.96
N SER A 98 9.91 -15.00 -7.00
CA SER A 98 10.20 -15.48 -8.35
C SER A 98 11.24 -14.63 -9.09
N TRP A 99 11.28 -13.32 -8.83
CA TRP A 99 12.17 -12.38 -9.50
C TRP A 99 13.27 -11.84 -8.57
N ARG A 100 14.30 -12.66 -8.36
CA ARG A 100 15.44 -12.32 -7.47
C ARG A 100 16.12 -10.97 -7.76
N PRO A 101 16.44 -10.58 -9.01
CA PRO A 101 17.08 -9.29 -9.25
C PRO A 101 16.12 -8.10 -9.03
N GLY A 102 14.81 -8.29 -9.22
CA GLY A 102 13.78 -7.26 -8.98
C GLY A 102 13.21 -7.23 -7.56
N ARG A 103 13.74 -8.01 -6.61
CA ARG A 103 13.16 -8.15 -5.26
C ARG A 103 13.06 -6.82 -4.51
N TRP A 104 14.06 -5.95 -4.64
CA TRP A 104 14.14 -4.71 -3.85
C TRP A 104 13.12 -3.67 -4.32
N PRO A 105 12.93 -3.41 -5.63
CA PRO A 105 11.83 -2.60 -6.12
C PRO A 105 10.44 -3.14 -5.73
N VAL A 106 10.25 -4.47 -5.75
CA VAL A 106 8.98 -5.09 -5.33
C VAL A 106 8.73 -4.85 -3.83
N ILE A 107 9.74 -5.07 -2.98
CA ILE A 107 9.65 -4.79 -1.55
C ILE A 107 9.35 -3.31 -1.31
N ALA A 108 10.04 -2.41 -2.01
CA ALA A 108 9.79 -0.97 -1.91
C ALA A 108 8.36 -0.61 -2.33
N THR A 109 7.84 -1.24 -3.38
CA THR A 109 6.43 -1.09 -3.81
C THR A 109 5.46 -1.53 -2.72
N LEU A 110 5.70 -2.68 -2.10
CA LEU A 110 4.87 -3.14 -0.98
C LEU A 110 4.96 -2.17 0.20
N THR A 111 6.15 -1.67 0.53
CA THR A 111 6.32 -0.65 1.59
C THR A 111 5.52 0.61 1.28
N GLY A 112 5.62 1.14 0.06
CA GLY A 112 4.88 2.33 -0.36
C GLY A 112 3.37 2.13 -0.28
N PHE A 113 2.88 0.95 -0.72
CA PHE A 113 1.48 0.57 -0.61
C PHE A 113 1.02 0.53 0.85
N THR A 114 1.78 -0.12 1.74
CA THR A 114 1.48 -0.19 3.17
C THR A 114 1.48 1.19 3.81
N SER A 115 2.45 2.06 3.49
CA SER A 115 2.50 3.43 4.01
C SER A 115 1.26 4.22 3.61
N ALA A 116 0.84 4.17 2.34
CA ALA A 116 -0.38 4.83 1.89
C ALA A 116 -1.62 4.25 2.58
N ALA A 117 -1.71 2.93 2.74
CA ALA A 117 -2.79 2.27 3.45
C ALA A 117 -2.91 2.75 4.91
N LEU A 118 -1.79 2.78 5.64
CA LEU A 118 -1.75 3.21 7.04
C LEU A 118 -2.11 4.68 7.22
N MET A 119 -1.90 5.53 6.20
CA MET A 119 -2.32 6.93 6.23
C MET A 119 -3.81 7.09 5.89
N ILE A 120 -4.28 6.42 4.83
CA ILE A 120 -5.62 6.64 4.28
C ILE A 120 -6.70 5.90 5.08
N VAL A 121 -6.48 4.60 5.35
CA VAL A 121 -7.51 3.72 5.92
C VAL A 121 -8.02 4.23 7.28
N PRO A 122 -7.18 4.60 8.26
CA PRO A 122 -7.68 5.07 9.56
C PRO A 122 -8.47 6.37 9.45
N ILE A 123 -8.04 7.29 8.59
CA ILE A 123 -8.73 8.57 8.37
C ILE A 123 -10.10 8.31 7.74
N TRP A 124 -10.15 7.45 6.72
CA TRP A 124 -11.37 7.14 6.01
C TRP A 124 -12.39 6.41 6.88
N ILE A 125 -11.97 5.36 7.59
CA ILE A 125 -12.81 4.63 8.54
C ILE A 125 -13.29 5.58 9.65
N SER A 126 -12.45 6.49 10.14
CA SER A 126 -12.86 7.46 11.16
C SER A 126 -13.91 8.43 10.63
N MET A 127 -13.85 8.85 9.36
CA MET A 127 -14.90 9.68 8.74
C MET A 127 -16.21 8.91 8.61
N GLU A 128 -16.15 7.62 8.25
CA GLU A 128 -17.32 6.77 7.99
C GLU A 128 -18.02 6.29 9.27
N VAL A 129 -17.25 5.92 10.31
CA VAL A 129 -17.77 5.32 11.54
C VAL A 129 -17.97 6.37 12.64
N GLY A 130 -17.12 7.40 12.67
CA GLY A 130 -17.03 8.36 13.77
C GLY A 130 -18.01 9.52 13.68
N GLY A 131 -18.42 9.94 12.47
CA GLY A 131 -19.23 11.15 12.28
C GLY A 131 -18.55 12.40 12.87
N PHE A 132 -17.98 13.28 12.05
CA PHE A 132 -17.45 14.58 12.53
C PHE A 132 -18.59 15.56 12.88
N ALA A 133 -19.53 15.15 13.73
CA ALA A 133 -20.46 16.06 14.38
C ALA A 133 -19.96 16.26 15.83
N PRO A 134 -19.31 17.40 16.15
CA PRO A 134 -19.15 17.76 17.56
C PRO A 134 -20.55 17.90 18.18
N THR A 135 -20.75 17.26 19.33
CA THR A 135 -21.91 17.46 20.21
C THR A 135 -21.98 18.89 20.72
#